data_AF-A0A8W8LAU4-F1
#
_entry.id   AF-A0A8W8LAU4-F1
#
_cell.length_a   1.000
_cell.length_b   1.000
_cell.length_c   1.000
_cell.angle_alpha   90.00
_cell.angle_beta   90.00
_cell.angle_gamma   90.00
#
_symmetry.space_group_name_H-M   'P 1'
#
loop_
_entity.id
_entity.type
_entity.pdbx_description
1 polymer ?
#
loop_
_entity_poly.entity_id
_entity_poly.type
_entity_poly.pdbx_seq_one_letter_code
_entity_poly.pdbx_strand_id
1 'polypeptide(L)' 'KINEDPELLLKIKTATSKVDDVIKYVRENHPYDVAEVISVKIDNGNPPYLKWIDEVVGTKA' A
#
# COMPACT_ATOMS: atom_id res chain seq x y z
N LYS A 1 -11.33 20.11 -19.33
CA LYS A 1 -12.58 19.96 -18.55
C LYS A 1 -12.18 19.55 -17.14
N ILE A 2 -12.82 20.09 -16.10
CA ILE A 2 -12.63 19.64 -14.73
C ILE A 2 -13.52 18.39 -14.52
N ASN A 3 -12.99 17.37 -13.86
CA ASN A 3 -13.72 16.16 -13.50
C ASN A 3 -13.71 16.00 -11.98
N GLU A 4 -14.81 15.49 -11.44
CA GLU A 4 -15.00 15.21 -10.02
C GLU A 4 -15.75 13.88 -9.92
N ASP A 5 -15.15 12.91 -9.24
CA ASP A 5 -15.70 11.55 -9.09
C ASP A 5 -15.67 11.13 -7.61
N PRO A 6 -16.70 10.42 -7.13
CA PRO A 6 -16.71 9.91 -5.77
C PRO A 6 -15.82 8.68 -5.64
N GLU A 7 -14.72 8.81 -4.89
CA GLU A 7 -13.73 7.74 -4.68
C GLU A 7 -13.48 7.44 -3.20
N LEU A 8 -12.78 6.33 -2.93
CA LEU A 8 -12.38 5.91 -1.60
C LEU A 8 -10.85 5.87 -1.49
N LEU A 9 -10.30 6.50 -0.44
CA LEU A 9 -8.88 6.41 -0.12
C LEU A 9 -8.58 5.16 0.71
N LEU A 10 -7.78 4.24 0.16
CA LEU A 10 -7.29 3.06 0.88
C LEU A 10 -5.93 3.35 1.54
N LYS A 11 -5.81 3.08 2.85
CA LYS A 11 -4.54 3.20 3.60
C LYS A 11 -3.99 1.83 3.94
N ILE A 12 -3.22 1.27 3.01
CA ILE A 12 -2.64 -0.07 3.10
C ILE A 12 -1.31 -0.02 3.86
N LYS A 13 -1.06 -0.98 4.75
CA LYS A 13 0.22 -1.15 5.46
C LYS A 13 0.90 -2.37 4.86
N THR A 14 2.17 -2.23 4.50
CA THR A 14 2.98 -3.32 3.94
C THR A 14 4.45 -3.09 4.26
N ALA A 15 5.27 -4.12 4.11
CA ALA A 15 6.72 -3.99 4.21
C ALA A 15 7.28 -3.25 2.99
N THR A 16 8.40 -2.54 3.17
CA THR A 16 9.05 -1.79 2.08
C THR A 16 9.42 -2.71 0.90
N SER A 17 9.87 -3.93 1.19
CA SER A 17 10.20 -4.95 0.19
C SER A 17 9.01 -5.50 -0.60
N LYS A 18 7.78 -5.17 -0.19
CA LYS A 18 6.51 -5.65 -0.77
C LYS A 18 5.72 -4.54 -1.47
N VAL A 19 6.25 -3.32 -1.52
CA VAL A 19 5.58 -2.19 -2.18
C VAL A 19 5.32 -2.48 -3.67
N ASP A 20 6.32 -3.00 -4.39
CA ASP A 20 6.19 -3.31 -5.82
C ASP A 20 5.17 -4.43 -6.08
N ASP A 21 5.10 -5.42 -5.20
CA ASP A 21 4.08 -6.49 -5.26
C ASP A 21 2.67 -5.90 -5.12
N VAL A 22 2.47 -4.95 -4.21
CA VAL A 22 1.19 -4.25 -4.03
C VAL A 22 0.85 -3.37 -5.24
N ILE A 23 1.80 -2.60 -5.76
CA ILE A 23 1.59 -1.76 -6.95
C ILE A 23 1.16 -2.63 -8.14
N LYS A 24 1.84 -3.76 -8.36
CA LYS A 24 1.50 -4.71 -9.41
C LYS A 24 0.07 -5.24 -9.22
N TYR A 25 -0.26 -5.72 -8.02
CA TYR A 25 -1.58 -6.26 -7.73
C TYR A 25 -2.69 -5.24 -7.98
N VAL A 26 -2.52 -4.00 -7.51
CA VAL A 26 -3.53 -2.95 -7.74
C VAL A 26 -3.68 -2.69 -9.23
N ARG A 27 -2.59 -2.52 -9.99
CA ARG A 27 -2.67 -2.28 -11.44
C ARG A 27 -3.38 -3.39 -12.21
N GLU A 28 -3.23 -4.64 -11.77
CA GLU A 28 -3.86 -5.80 -12.42
C GLU A 28 -5.36 -5.94 -12.08
N ASN A 29 -5.82 -5.33 -10.98
CA ASN A 29 -7.18 -5.55 -10.45
C ASN A 29 -8.02 -4.26 -10.33
N HIS A 30 -7.44 -3.08 -10.55
CA HIS A 30 -8.14 -1.80 -10.46
C HIS A 30 -8.93 -1.52 -11.74
N PRO A 31 -10.15 -0.94 -11.66
CA PRO A 31 -10.97 -0.62 -12.83
C PRO A 31 -10.40 0.49 -13.73
N TYR A 32 -9.32 1.16 -13.33
CA TYR A 32 -8.74 2.28 -14.08
C TYR A 32 -7.48 1.82 -14.82
N ASP A 33 -7.31 2.32 -16.05
CA ASP A 33 -6.12 2.04 -16.86
C ASP A 33 -4.83 2.50 -16.16
N VAL A 34 -4.92 3.60 -15.40
CA VAL A 34 -3.82 4.17 -14.61
C VAL A 34 -4.29 4.38 -13.18
N ALA A 35 -4.15 3.36 -12.34
CA ALA A 35 -4.51 3.43 -10.92
C ALA A 35 -3.52 4.26 -10.09
N GLU A 36 -4.02 5.10 -9.18
CA GLU A 36 -3.19 5.82 -8.21
C GLU A 36 -2.70 4.86 -7.11
N VAL A 37 -1.38 4.68 -7.02
CA VAL A 37 -0.73 3.95 -5.92
C VAL A 37 0.56 4.66 -5.56
N ILE A 38 0.61 5.22 -4.36
CA ILE A 38 1.78 5.93 -3.83
C ILE A 38 2.17 5.34 -2.46
N SER A 39 3.47 5.25 -2.20
CA SER A 39 4.00 4.76 -0.93
C SER A 39 4.67 5.89 -0.16
N VAL A 40 4.48 5.88 1.17
CA VAL A 40 5.14 6.79 2.11
C VAL A 40 5.82 5.94 3.17
N LYS A 41 7.10 6.21 3.40
CA LYS A 41 7.88 5.45 4.38
C LYS A 41 7.44 5.79 5.80
N ILE A 42 7.31 4.76 6.65
CA ILE A 42 7.10 4.92 8.09
C ILE A 42 8.48 4.97 8.75
N ASP A 43 8.87 6.14 9.26
CA ASP A 43 10.18 6.31 9.90
C ASP A 43 10.18 5.95 11.40
N ASN A 44 9.03 6.07 12.07
CA ASN A 44 8.85 5.68 13.47
C ASN A 44 7.42 5.21 13.73
N GLY A 45 7.23 4.37 14.75
CA GLY A 45 5.92 3.84 15.13
C GLY A 45 6.00 2.96 16.37
N ASN A 46 4.86 2.38 16.76
CA ASN A 46 4.78 1.47 17.89
C ASN A 46 5.50 0.14 17.56
N PRO A 47 6.63 -0.23 18.20
CA PRO A 47 7.45 -1.36 17.76
C PRO A 47 6.72 -2.71 17.68
N PRO A 48 5.87 -3.10 18.66
CA PRO A 48 5.07 -4.32 18.54
C PRO A 48 4.12 -4.33 17.34
N TYR A 49 3.58 -3.17 16.94
CA TYR A 49 2.69 -3.06 15.80
C TYR A 49 3.45 -3.19 14.46
N LEU A 50 4.63 -2.57 14.37
CA LEU A 50 5.48 -2.70 13.18
C LEU A 50 5.94 -4.15 13.01
N LYS A 51 6.35 -4.80 14.11
CA LYS A 51 6.69 -6.24 14.12
C LYS A 51 5.52 -7.11 13.67
N TRP A 52 4.30 -6.81 14.14
CA TRP A 52 3.10 -7.53 13.71
C TRP A 52 2.82 -7.37 12.20
N ILE A 53 3.04 -6.17 11.64
CA ILE A 53 2.92 -5.97 10.18
C ILE A 53 3.90 -6.88 9.45
N ASP A 54 5.18 -6.88 9.85
CA ASP A 54 6.23 -7.69 9.21
C ASP A 54 5.92 -9.20 9.28
N GLU A 55 5.39 -9.68 10.41
CA GLU A 55 4.97 -11.07 10.60
C GLU A 55 3.79 -11.44 9.68
N VAL A 56 2.79 -10.56 9.53
CA VAL A 56 1.62 -10.79 8.69
C VAL A 56 1.95 -10.78 7.21
N VAL A 57 2.86 -9.90 6.76
CA VAL A 57 3.24 -9.78 5.34
C VAL A 57 4.37 -10.72 4.93
N GLY A 58 4.86 -11.53 5.87
CA GLY A 58 5.80 -12.63 5.60
C GLY A 58 7.21 -12.16 5.28
N THR A 59 7.66 -11.03 5.84
CA THR A 59 9.06 -10.63 5.79
C THR A 59 9.82 -11.27 6.93
N LYS A 60 10.87 -12.05 6.61
CA LYS A 60 11.79 -12.56 7.62
C LYS A 60 12.50 -11.37 8.26
N ALA A 61 12.40 -11.23 9.58
CA ALA A 61 13.30 -10.39 10.36
C ALA A 61 14.74 -10.90 10.25
#